data_AF-A0A920RDK3-F1
#
_entry.id   AF-A0A920RDK3-F1
#
_cell.length_a   1.000
_cell.length_b   1.000
_cell.length_c   1.000
_cell.angle_alpha   90.00
_cell.angle_beta   90.00
_cell.angle_gamma   90.00
#
_symmetry.space_group_name_H-M   'P 1'
#
loop_
_entity.id
_entity.type
_entity.pdbx_description
1 polymer ?
#
loop_
_entity_poly.entity_id
_entity_poly.type
_entity_poly.pdbx_seq_one_letter_code
_entity_poly.pdbx_strand_id
1 'polypeptide(L)'
;MLALDIDGTLTTSERSISDRTCAAVRRAVDSGLEVVLATNRRYRSSLLIADQLGVALPVVCVGGALVKGKARETIVCEFFSGRCGAANYSDCTC
;
A
#
# COMPACT_ATOMS: atom_id res chain seq x y z
N MET A 1 -3.05 1.26 -15.85
CA MET A 1 -2.59 1.12 -14.46
C MET A 1 -3.10 2.30 -13.65
N LEU A 2 -3.57 2.07 -12.42
CA LEU A 2 -4.05 3.08 -11.47
C LEU A 2 -3.29 2.92 -10.16
N ALA A 3 -2.53 3.94 -9.77
CA ALA A 3 -1.84 3.99 -8.48
C ALA A 3 -2.67 4.80 -7.49
N LEU A 4 -2.95 4.24 -6.31
CA LEU A 4 -3.81 4.84 -5.29
C LEU A 4 -3.06 4.97 -3.98
N ASP A 5 -3.03 6.19 -3.45
CA ASP A 5 -2.66 6.41 -2.06
C ASP A 5 -3.79 6.03 -1.09
N ILE A 6 -3.44 5.75 0.16
CA ILE A 6 -4.39 5.34 1.20
C ILE A 6 -4.85 6.55 2.01
N ASP A 7 -3.93 7.18 2.75
CA ASP A 7 -4.26 8.16 3.77
C ASP A 7 -4.60 9.51 3.15
N GLY A 8 -5.85 9.95 3.31
CA GLY A 8 -6.34 11.21 2.71
C GLY A 8 -6.71 11.09 1.23
N THR A 9 -6.64 9.89 0.65
CA THR A 9 -7.07 9.59 -0.72
C THR A 9 -8.20 8.55 -0.74
N LEU A 10 -7.91 7.30 -0.32
CA LEU A 10 -8.92 6.25 -0.23
C LEU A 10 -9.74 6.32 1.06
N THR A 11 -9.11 6.79 2.14
CA THR A 11 -9.76 6.92 3.44
C THR A 11 -10.51 8.24 3.58
N THR A 12 -11.68 8.20 4.19
CA THR A 12 -12.41 9.38 4.64
C THR A 12 -11.70 10.06 5.82
N SER A 13 -12.22 11.20 6.28
CA SER A 13 -11.75 11.89 7.50
C SER A 13 -11.77 10.99 8.74
N GLU A 14 -12.68 10.01 8.78
CA GLU A 14 -12.82 9.03 9.87
C GLU A 14 -11.87 7.84 9.71
N ARG A 15 -10.92 7.90 8.76
CA ARG A 15 -9.95 6.84 8.45
C ARG A 15 -10.58 5.50 8.03
N SER A 16 -11.78 5.56 7.48
CA SER A 16 -12.49 4.39 6.92
C SER A 16 -12.56 4.48 5.39
N ILE A 17 -12.82 3.36 4.72
CA ILE A 17 -13.03 3.34 3.26
C ILE A 17 -14.53 3.14 3.02
N SER A 18 -15.13 4.05 2.25
CA SER A 18 -16.55 3.97 1.92
C SER A 18 -16.86 2.79 0.98
N ASP A 19 -18.07 2.25 1.08
CA ASP A 19 -18.54 1.20 0.18
C ASP A 19 -18.52 1.63 -1.29
N ARG A 20 -18.81 2.92 -1.54
CA ARG A 20 -18.71 3.52 -2.88
C ARG A 20 -17.28 3.42 -3.43
N THR A 21 -16.28 3.72 -2.62
CA THR A 21 -14.86 3.63 -3.00
C THR A 21 -14.47 2.17 -3.26
N CYS A 22 -14.83 1.25 -2.36
CA CYS A 22 -14.59 -0.18 -2.54
C CYS A 22 -15.20 -0.69 -3.86
N ALA A 23 -16.45 -0.34 -4.15
CA ALA A 23 -17.13 -0.72 -5.39
C ALA A 23 -16.46 -0.12 -6.64
N ALA A 24 -16.01 1.14 -6.57
CA ALA A 24 -15.34 1.78 -7.69
C ALA A 24 -13.99 1.12 -8.00
N VAL A 25 -13.20 0.80 -6.97
CA VAL A 25 -11.92 0.10 -7.12
C VAL A 25 -12.14 -1.29 -7.71
N ARG A 26 -13.11 -2.06 -7.20
CA ARG A 26 -13.44 -3.40 -7.73
C ARG A 26 -13.84 -3.33 -9.20
N ARG A 27 -14.71 -2.40 -9.61
CA ARG A 27 -15.06 -2.21 -11.03
C ARG A 27 -13.85 -1.92 -11.92
N ALA A 28 -12.85 -1.21 -11.40
CA ALA A 28 -11.61 -0.98 -12.15
C ALA A 28 -10.80 -2.26 -12.29
N VAL A 29 -10.67 -3.06 -11.23
CA VAL A 29 -10.02 -4.38 -11.30
C VAL A 29 -10.76 -5.30 -12.28
N ASP A 30 -12.09 -5.36 -12.18
CA ASP A 30 -12.94 -6.22 -13.01
C ASP A 30 -12.89 -5.85 -14.50
N SER A 31 -12.56 -4.58 -14.83
CA SER A 31 -12.33 -4.15 -16.22
C SER A 31 -10.94 -4.48 -16.75
N GLY A 32 -10.11 -5.17 -15.95
CA GLY A 32 -8.73 -5.52 -16.28
C GLY A 32 -7.72 -4.42 -15.96
N LEU A 33 -8.11 -3.35 -15.26
CA LEU A 33 -7.17 -2.31 -14.87
C LEU A 33 -6.29 -2.80 -13.71
N GLU A 34 -4.98 -2.72 -13.92
CA GLU A 34 -4.03 -2.98 -12.85
C GLU A 34 -4.07 -1.85 -11.81
N VAL A 35 -4.49 -2.17 -10.59
CA VAL A 35 -4.56 -1.26 -9.44
C VAL A 35 -3.39 -1.54 -8.51
N VAL A 36 -2.65 -0.49 -8.15
CA VAL A 36 -1.47 -0.53 -7.29
C VAL A 36 -1.71 0.39 -6.09
N LEU A 37 -1.38 -0.06 -4.89
CA LEU A 37 -1.36 0.82 -3.73
C LEU A 37 0.01 1.49 -3.59
N ALA A 38 0.03 2.80 -3.35
CA ALA A 38 1.25 3.57 -3.16
C ALA A 38 1.13 4.45 -1.91
N THR A 39 1.81 4.09 -0.83
CA THR A 39 1.56 4.65 0.49
C THR A 39 2.82 4.77 1.35
N ASN A 40 2.79 5.69 2.31
CA ASN A 40 3.78 5.78 3.39
C ASN A 40 3.60 4.71 4.47
N ARG A 41 2.49 3.97 4.45
CA ARG A 41 2.24 2.87 5.40
C ARG A 41 3.27 1.74 5.23
N ARG A 42 3.45 0.98 6.32
CA ARG A 42 4.21 -0.29 6.29
C ARG A 42 3.46 -1.33 5.48
N TYR A 43 4.16 -2.36 5.02
CA TYR A 43 3.54 -3.40 4.19
C TYR A 43 2.36 -4.10 4.86
N ARG A 44 2.50 -4.51 6.14
CA ARG A 44 1.43 -5.21 6.86
C ARG A 44 0.13 -4.40 6.97
N SER A 45 0.21 -3.09 7.22
CA SER A 45 -0.98 -2.24 7.29
C SER A 45 -1.56 -1.94 5.92
N SER A 46 -0.74 -1.93 4.87
CA SER A 46 -1.19 -1.77 3.49
C SER A 46 -1.93 -3.01 2.98
N LEU A 47 -1.50 -4.21 3.39
CA LEU A 47 -2.18 -5.47 3.05
C LEU A 47 -3.62 -5.53 3.56
N LEU A 48 -3.88 -5.08 4.79
CA LEU A 48 -5.25 -5.05 5.33
C LEU A 48 -6.20 -4.22 4.45
N ILE A 49 -5.69 -3.11 3.90
CA ILE A 49 -6.45 -2.25 2.99
C ILE A 49 -6.61 -2.90 1.61
N ALA A 50 -5.55 -3.53 1.09
CA ALA A 50 -5.60 -4.26 -0.16
C ALA A 50 -6.65 -5.38 -0.13
N ASP A 51 -6.66 -6.16 0.96
CA ASP A 51 -7.62 -7.23 1.20
C ASP A 51 -9.06 -6.69 1.30
N GLN A 52 -9.27 -5.57 2.01
CA GLN A 52 -10.58 -4.91 2.11
C GLN A 52 -11.11 -4.44 0.74
N LEU A 53 -10.23 -3.89 -0.10
CA LEU A 53 -10.57 -3.44 -1.45
C LEU A 53 -10.74 -4.60 -2.44
N GLY A 54 -10.20 -5.78 -2.13
CA GLY A 54 -10.14 -6.92 -3.05
C GLY A 54 -9.12 -6.72 -4.17
N VAL A 55 -8.08 -5.91 -3.94
CA VAL A 55 -6.99 -5.70 -4.90
C VAL A 55 -5.81 -6.58 -4.53
N ALA A 56 -5.39 -7.44 -5.46
CA ALA A 56 -4.10 -8.09 -5.35
C ALA A 56 -3.06 -7.18 -6.02
N LEU A 57 -2.10 -6.70 -5.21
CA LEU A 57 -0.68 -6.39 -5.49
C LEU A 57 -0.28 -6.02 -6.96
N PRO A 58 0.69 -5.12 -7.20
CA PRO A 58 1.76 -4.72 -6.29
C PRO A 58 1.39 -3.63 -5.27
N VAL A 59 2.22 -3.50 -4.24
CA VAL A 59 2.10 -2.46 -3.20
C VAL A 59 3.45 -1.77 -3.01
N VAL A 60 3.45 -0.46 -3.19
CA VAL A 60 4.55 0.45 -2.87
C VAL A 60 4.31 1.00 -1.45
N CYS A 61 5.21 0.69 -0.54
CA CYS A 61 5.13 0.99 0.89
C CYS A 61 6.26 1.93 1.32
N VAL A 62 6.16 2.47 2.54
CA VAL A 62 7.23 3.24 3.21
C VAL A 62 7.75 4.37 2.31
N GLY A 63 6.84 5.05 1.61
CA GLY A 63 7.19 6.18 0.75
C GLY A 63 8.02 5.80 -0.48
N GLY A 64 7.95 4.54 -0.92
CA GLY A 64 8.71 4.03 -2.06
C GLY A 64 9.91 3.18 -1.67
N ALA A 65 10.34 3.22 -0.40
CA ALA A 65 11.49 2.45 0.06
C ALA A 65 11.27 0.93 0.04
N LEU A 66 10.02 0.44 -0.01
CA LEU A 66 9.70 -0.98 -0.09
C LEU A 66 8.64 -1.24 -1.17
N VAL A 67 8.95 -2.10 -2.14
CA VAL A 67 7.98 -2.53 -3.17
C VAL A 67 7.78 -4.03 -3.09
N LYS A 68 6.53 -4.45 -2.92
CA LYS A 68 6.12 -5.85 -2.85
C LYS A 68 5.34 -6.21 -4.11
N GLY A 69 5.79 -7.28 -4.78
CA GLY A 69 5.19 -7.78 -6.01
C GLY A 69 3.92 -8.59 -5.78
N LYS A 70 3.38 -9.12 -6.89
CA LYS A 70 2.12 -9.90 -6.90
C LYS A 70 2.21 -11.20 -6.11
N ALA A 71 3.36 -11.85 -6.13
CA ALA A 71 3.63 -13.06 -5.35
C ALA A 71 4.11 -12.73 -3.92
N ARG A 72 3.97 -11.48 -3.47
CA ARG A 72 4.45 -10.97 -2.16
C ARG A 72 5.97 -11.06 -1.99
N GLU A 73 6.70 -11.23 -3.08
CA GLU A 73 8.14 -11.08 -3.18
C GLU A 73 8.54 -9.62 -2.97
N THR A 74 9.73 -9.40 -2.42
CA THR A 74 10.31 -8.05 -2.34
C THR A 74 11.02 -7.76 -3.64
N ILE A 75 10.55 -6.74 -4.37
CA ILE A 75 11.16 -6.27 -5.63
C ILE A 75 12.20 -5.19 -5.31
N VAL A 76 11.85 -4.27 -4.41
CA VAL A 76 12.72 -3.16 -3.97
C VAL A 76 12.68 -3.09 -2.44
N CYS A 77 13.83 -2.91 -1.81
CA CYS A 77 13.98 -2.55 -0.41
C CYS A 77 15.20 -1.62 -0.32
N GLU A 78 14.96 -0.34 -0.12
CA GLU A 78 15.97 0.70 0.01
C GLU A 78 16.00 1.26 1.44
N PHE A 79 17.20 1.49 1.95
CA PHE A 79 17.41 2.13 3.24
C PHE A 79 18.03 3.50 3.02
N PHE A 80 17.31 4.55 3.38
CA PHE A 80 17.88 5.89 3.42
C PHE A 80 18.70 6.03 4.70
N SER A 81 20.01 6.26 4.55
CA SER A 81 20.91 6.59 5.65
C SER A 81 20.65 8.02 6.15
N GLY A 82 19.51 8.22 6.82
CA GLY A 82 19.11 9.47 7.46
C GLY A 82 18.57 9.16 8.85
N ARG A 83 19.03 9.91 9.87
CA ARG A 83 18.77 9.71 11.31
C ARG A 83 17.39 9.13 11.60
N CYS A 84 17.35 7.82 11.84
CA CYS A 84 16.19 7.14 12.38
C CYS A 84 16.07 7.50 13.86
N GLY A 85 14.96 8.13 14.27
CA GLY A 85 14.64 8.38 15.67
C GLY A 85 14.10 7.15 16.42
N ALA A 86 14.11 5.97 15.80
CA ALA A 86 13.68 4.73 16.44
C ALA A 86 14.90 3.96 16.98
N ALA A 87 14.84 3.65 18.27
CA ALA A 87 15.94 3.10 19.06
C ALA A 87 16.44 1.70 18.64
N ASN A 88 15.84 1.02 17.65
CA ASN A 88 16.30 -0.29 17.19
C ASN A 88 16.02 -0.50 15.68
N TYR A 89 17.10 -0.66 14.91
CA TYR A 89 17.07 -0.93 13.45
C TYR A 89 16.58 -2.34 13.10
N SER A 90 16.49 -3.27 14.07
CA SER A 90 16.03 -4.64 13.87
C SER A 90 14.54 -4.77 13.54
N ASP A 91 13.74 -3.75 13.86
CA ASP A 91 12.30 -3.69 13.58
C ASP A 91 11.96 -2.95 12.27
N CYS A 92 12.98 -2.44 11.56
CA CYS A 92 12.86 -1.86 10.22
C CYS A 92 13.01 -2.94 9.13
N THR A 93 12.57 -4.17 9.42
CA THR A 93 12.61 -5.26 8.46
C THR A 93 11.55 -5.03 7.37
N CYS A 94 12.03 -4.70 6.17
CA CYS A 94 11.52 -5.32 4.95
C CYS A 94 11.34 -6.84 5.20
#